data_AF-A0A0G0WII2-F1
#
_entry.id   AF-A0A0G0WII2-F1
#
_cell.length_a   1.000
_cell.length_b   1.000
_cell.length_c   1.000
_cell.angle_alpha   90.00
_cell.angle_beta   90.00
_cell.angle_gamma   90.00
#
_symmetry.space_group_name_H-M   'P 1'
#
loop_
_entity.id
_entity.type
_entity.pdbx_description
1 polymer ?
#
loop_
_entity_poly.entity_id
_entity_poly.type
_entity_poly.pdbx_seq_one_letter_code
_entity_poly.pdbx_strand_id
1 'polypeptide(L)'
;MIIMLNINIQENIPLAPLTTFKIGGSARFFVEVSTAEEIIQAKKFAQEKNLPILFFGGGSNVLINDEGFPGLVVRIIKGGWTINGNQIFVGTSVYMVALAFMASRHGLRGLEWAGRKSAVLVIAQAGLKIN
;
A
#
# COMPACT_ATOMS: atom_id res chain seq x y z
N MET A 1 0.98 -28.11 8.14
CA MET A 1 0.29 -27.65 6.91
C MET A 1 1.29 -26.81 6.11
N ILE A 2 1.87 -27.37 5.06
CA ILE A 2 2.82 -26.67 4.18
C ILE A 2 1.96 -25.79 3.26
N ILE A 3 2.07 -24.48 3.39
CA ILE A 3 1.38 -23.54 2.49
C ILE A 3 2.34 -23.27 1.34
N MET A 4 2.01 -23.72 0.14
CA MET A 4 2.72 -23.30 -1.07
C MET A 4 2.60 -21.77 -1.20
N LEU A 5 3.73 -21.08 -1.26
CA LEU A 5 3.77 -19.66 -1.57
C LEU A 5 3.40 -19.51 -3.05
N ASN A 6 2.28 -18.84 -3.34
CA ASN A 6 1.85 -18.50 -4.69
C ASN A 6 2.06 -17.00 -4.94
N ILE A 7 3.17 -16.47 -4.42
CA ILE A 7 3.60 -15.07 -4.58
C ILE A 7 4.94 -15.03 -5.33
N ASN A 8 5.06 -14.08 -6.26
CA ASN A 8 6.28 -13.91 -7.05
C ASN A 8 7.24 -12.95 -6.34
N ILE A 9 8.20 -13.51 -5.60
CA ILE A 9 9.23 -12.73 -4.89
C ILE A 9 10.40 -12.48 -5.83
N GLN A 10 10.73 -11.21 -6.00
CA GLN A 10 11.84 -10.72 -6.82
C GLN A 10 12.97 -10.23 -5.92
N GLU A 11 14.20 -10.26 -6.42
CA GLU A 11 15.38 -9.80 -5.68
C GLU A 11 16.02 -8.56 -6.30
N ASN A 12 16.63 -7.72 -5.46
CA ASN A 12 17.42 -6.55 -5.84
C ASN A 12 16.67 -5.54 -6.73
N ILE A 13 15.36 -5.37 -6.49
CA ILE A 13 14.50 -4.49 -7.28
C ILE A 13 14.77 -3.01 -6.96
N PRO A 14 15.09 -2.17 -7.96
CA PRO A 14 15.32 -0.74 -7.74
C PRO A 14 14.02 -0.05 -7.29
N LEU A 15 14.08 0.70 -6.19
CA LEU A 15 12.90 1.37 -5.63
C LEU A 15 12.75 2.81 -6.14
N ALA A 16 13.82 3.47 -6.58
CA ALA A 16 13.75 4.82 -7.14
C ALA A 16 12.68 4.99 -8.24
N PRO A 17 12.53 4.08 -9.24
CA PRO A 17 11.49 4.23 -10.25
C PRO A 17 10.05 4.15 -9.70
N LEU A 18 9.90 3.64 -8.47
CA LEU A 18 8.61 3.45 -7.80
C LEU A 18 8.27 4.56 -6.80
N THR A 19 9.19 5.52 -6.55
CA THR A 19 8.96 6.65 -5.65
C THR A 19 8.72 7.95 -6.42
N THR A 20 7.94 8.87 -5.85
CA THR A 20 7.69 10.18 -6.47
C THR A 20 8.98 11.02 -6.57
N PHE A 21 9.85 10.93 -5.57
CA PHE A 21 11.12 11.64 -5.55
C PHE A 21 12.17 11.03 -6.49
N LYS A 22 11.95 9.82 -7.00
CA LYS A 22 12.90 9.08 -7.85
C LYS A 22 14.27 8.88 -7.21
N ILE A 23 14.27 8.67 -5.90
CA ILE A 23 15.47 8.42 -5.08
C ILE A 23 15.34 7.10 -4.32
N GLY A 24 16.49 6.56 -3.90
CA GLY A 24 16.59 5.33 -3.12
C GLY A 24 17.12 4.13 -3.88
N GLY A 25 17.81 3.25 -3.15
CA GLY A 25 18.44 2.04 -3.67
C GLY A 25 17.48 0.88 -3.90
N SER A 26 18.02 -0.33 -4.01
CA SER A 26 17.24 -1.54 -4.26
C SER A 26 16.66 -2.16 -3.00
N ALA A 27 15.48 -2.77 -3.11
CA ALA A 27 14.98 -3.73 -2.13
C ALA A 27 15.74 -5.04 -2.28
N ARG A 28 16.17 -5.66 -1.16
CA ARG A 28 16.72 -7.01 -1.21
C ARG A 28 15.69 -7.99 -1.74
N PHE A 29 14.47 -7.93 -1.22
CA PHE A 29 13.32 -8.67 -1.74
C PHE A 29 12.15 -7.75 -2.02
N PHE A 30 11.40 -8.02 -3.07
CA PHE A 30 10.23 -7.25 -3.47
C PHE A 30 9.11 -8.19 -3.94
N VAL A 31 7.88 -7.90 -3.55
CA VAL A 31 6.70 -8.66 -3.98
C VAL A 31 5.53 -7.73 -4.20
N GLU A 32 4.78 -7.96 -5.26
CA GLU A 32 3.49 -7.31 -5.48
C GLU A 32 2.37 -8.24 -5.01
N VAL A 33 1.42 -7.68 -4.25
CA VAL A 33 0.29 -8.42 -3.68
C VAL A 33 -1.04 -7.71 -3.94
N SER A 34 -2.08 -8.50 -4.10
CA SER A 34 -3.45 -8.08 -4.43
C SER A 34 -4.50 -8.60 -3.45
N THR A 35 -4.15 -9.56 -2.57
CA THR A 35 -5.08 -10.22 -1.64
C THR A 35 -4.53 -10.28 -0.22
N ALA A 36 -5.42 -10.50 0.76
CA ALA A 36 -5.03 -10.66 2.16
C ALA A 36 -4.19 -11.94 2.35
N GLU A 37 -4.50 -12.98 1.61
CA GLU A 37 -3.79 -14.26 1.59
C GLU A 37 -2.34 -14.08 1.12
N GLU A 38 -2.12 -13.31 0.06
CA GLU A 38 -0.78 -12.99 -0.44
C GLU A 38 0.02 -12.13 0.56
N ILE A 39 -0.62 -11.20 1.27
CA ILE A 39 0.01 -10.44 2.35
C ILE A 39 0.46 -11.37 3.49
N ILE A 40 -0.37 -12.33 3.87
CA ILE A 40 -0.03 -13.33 4.90
C ILE A 40 1.16 -14.19 4.43
N GLN A 41 1.19 -14.59 3.16
CA GLN A 41 2.30 -15.34 2.57
C GLN A 41 3.60 -14.51 2.56
N ALA A 42 3.55 -13.24 2.18
CA ALA A 42 4.70 -12.33 2.21
C ALA A 42 5.25 -12.14 3.63
N LYS A 43 4.35 -11.99 4.62
CA LYS A 43 4.74 -11.90 6.03
C LYS A 43 5.45 -13.16 6.50
N LYS A 44 4.95 -14.35 6.14
CA LYS A 44 5.58 -15.63 6.49
C LYS A 44 6.98 -15.77 5.90
N PHE A 45 7.14 -15.46 4.61
CA PHE A 45 8.45 -15.49 3.95
C PHE A 45 9.47 -14.61 4.68
N ALA A 46 9.09 -13.39 5.05
CA ALA A 46 9.99 -12.49 5.78
C ALA A 46 10.29 -13.00 7.20
N GLN A 47 9.32 -13.58 7.90
CA GLN A 47 9.53 -14.19 9.22
C GLN A 47 10.49 -15.38 9.17
N GLU A 48 10.32 -16.30 8.21
CA GLU A 48 11.19 -17.48 8.04
C GLU A 48 12.64 -17.09 7.75
N LYS A 49 12.86 -15.93 7.11
CA LYS A 49 14.17 -15.40 6.78
C LYS A 49 14.69 -14.32 7.74
N ASN A 50 13.97 -14.02 8.82
CA ASN A 50 14.28 -12.92 9.75
C ASN A 50 14.53 -11.57 9.05
N LEU A 51 13.70 -11.24 8.05
CA LEU A 51 13.82 -10.00 7.27
C LEU A 51 12.91 -8.90 7.83
N PRO A 52 13.37 -7.63 7.86
CA PRO A 52 12.46 -6.50 8.08
C PRO A 52 11.47 -6.38 6.91
N ILE A 53 10.25 -5.91 7.19
CA ILE A 53 9.20 -5.73 6.18
C ILE A 53 8.87 -4.25 6.04
N LEU A 54 8.78 -3.79 4.80
CA LEU A 54 8.23 -2.48 4.44
C LEU A 54 6.98 -2.68 3.58
N PHE A 55 5.82 -2.23 4.07
CA PHE A 55 4.62 -2.14 3.24
C PHE A 55 4.68 -0.88 2.37
N PHE A 56 4.58 -1.08 1.07
CA PHE A 56 4.78 -0.05 0.06
C PHE A 56 3.48 0.21 -0.70
N GLY A 57 3.02 1.46 -0.66
CA GLY A 57 1.89 1.92 -1.46
C GLY A 57 2.34 2.40 -2.85
N GLY A 58 1.96 3.63 -3.19
CA GLY A 58 2.35 4.28 -4.45
C GLY A 58 3.69 5.04 -4.41
N GLY A 59 4.47 4.93 -3.32
CA GLY A 59 5.78 5.59 -3.21
C GLY A 59 5.76 7.13 -3.11
N SER A 60 4.61 7.74 -2.84
CA SER A 60 4.44 9.20 -2.82
C SER A 60 4.86 9.90 -1.52
N ASN A 61 5.09 9.13 -0.46
CA ASN A 61 5.50 9.65 0.84
C ASN A 61 6.55 8.73 1.51
N VAL A 62 7.48 8.21 0.72
CA VAL A 62 8.56 7.35 1.20
C VAL A 62 9.88 7.92 0.70
N LEU A 63 10.84 8.07 1.61
CA LEU A 63 12.25 8.35 1.31
C LEU A 63 13.03 7.08 1.65
N ILE A 64 13.72 6.54 0.65
CA ILE A 64 14.50 5.31 0.79
C ILE A 64 15.97 5.71 0.67
N ASN A 65 16.82 5.16 1.54
CA ASN A 65 18.26 5.38 1.48
C ASN A 65 18.80 4.86 0.12
N ASP A 66 19.80 5.53 -0.45
CA ASP A 66 20.47 5.09 -1.68
C ASP A 66 21.16 3.73 -1.51
N GLU A 67 21.51 3.34 -0.28
CA GLU A 67 21.95 1.96 0.06
C GLU A 67 20.84 0.91 -0.12
N GLY A 68 19.58 1.34 -0.24
CA GLY A 68 18.42 0.49 -0.45
C GLY A 68 17.73 0.02 0.84
N PHE A 69 16.97 -1.06 0.72
CA PHE A 69 16.26 -1.68 1.85
C PHE A 69 16.66 -3.16 1.97
N PRO A 70 17.23 -3.60 3.11
CA PRO A 70 17.81 -4.93 3.24
C PRO A 70 16.77 -6.05 3.40
N GLY A 71 15.48 -5.71 3.52
CA GLY A 71 14.40 -6.64 3.79
C GLY A 71 13.44 -6.87 2.62
N LEU A 72 12.21 -7.26 2.96
CA LEU A 72 11.11 -7.46 2.03
C LEU A 72 10.27 -6.20 1.89
N VAL A 73 10.18 -5.67 0.67
CA VAL A 73 9.21 -4.66 0.28
C VAL A 73 7.96 -5.34 -0.27
N VAL A 74 6.81 -5.07 0.35
CA VAL A 74 5.51 -5.63 -0.05
C VAL A 74 4.67 -4.51 -0.67
N ARG A 75 4.58 -4.49 -2.00
CA ARG A 75 3.78 -3.51 -2.73
C ARG A 75 2.36 -3.99 -2.92
N ILE A 76 1.39 -3.25 -2.41
CA ILE A 76 -0.02 -3.60 -2.55
C ILE A 76 -0.55 -2.95 -3.84
N ILE A 77 -0.75 -3.76 -4.88
CA ILE A 77 -1.10 -3.26 -6.22
C ILE A 77 -2.60 -3.18 -6.47
N LYS A 78 -3.40 -3.97 -5.74
CA LYS A 78 -4.85 -3.94 -5.85
C LYS A 78 -5.45 -3.19 -4.67
N GLY A 79 -6.13 -2.09 -5.01
CA GLY A 79 -6.96 -1.34 -4.08
C GLY A 79 -8.40 -1.78 -4.21
N GLY A 80 -9.18 -1.53 -3.18
CA GLY A 80 -10.62 -1.74 -3.20
C GLY A 80 -11.28 -0.84 -2.19
N TRP A 81 -12.58 -0.66 -2.33
CA TRP A 81 -13.37 -0.02 -1.30
C TRP A 81 -14.72 -0.69 -1.17
N THR A 82 -15.31 -0.59 0.01
CA THR A 82 -16.71 -0.92 0.25
C THR A 82 -17.37 0.25 0.94
N ILE A 83 -18.64 0.48 0.61
CA ILE A 83 -19.43 1.56 1.20
C ILE A 83 -20.54 0.91 2.04
N ASN A 84 -20.66 1.36 3.28
CA ASN A 84 -21.73 0.95 4.18
C ASN A 84 -22.36 2.22 4.79
N GLY A 85 -23.50 2.64 4.24
CA GLY A 85 -24.15 3.90 4.62
C GLY A 85 -23.23 5.10 4.37
N ASN A 86 -22.80 5.76 5.45
CA ASN A 86 -21.89 6.91 5.42
C ASN A 86 -20.41 6.54 5.64
N GLN A 87 -20.07 5.25 5.71
CA GLN A 87 -18.71 4.77 5.92
C GLN A 87 -18.12 4.22 4.62
N ILE A 88 -16.86 4.57 4.35
CA ILE A 88 -16.08 3.99 3.26
C ILE A 88 -14.91 3.22 3.87
N PHE A 89 -14.84 1.92 3.62
CA PHE A 89 -13.67 1.10 3.90
C PHE A 89 -12.79 1.10 2.66
N VAL A 90 -11.50 1.36 2.83
CA VAL A 90 -10.60 1.63 1.71
C VAL A 90 -9.32 0.84 1.89
N GLY A 91 -8.91 0.13 0.85
CA GLY A 91 -7.67 -0.62 0.79
C GLY A 91 -6.45 0.31 0.72
N THR A 92 -5.31 -0.23 1.14
CA THR A 92 -4.05 0.49 1.36
C THR A 92 -3.33 1.00 0.11
N SER A 93 -3.96 0.93 -1.05
CA SER A 93 -3.42 1.35 -2.35
C SER A 93 -4.34 2.30 -3.11
N VAL A 94 -5.46 2.71 -2.49
CA VAL A 94 -6.37 3.69 -3.09
C VAL A 94 -5.80 5.10 -2.89
N TYR A 95 -5.72 5.84 -4.00
CA TYR A 95 -5.29 7.23 -4.00
C TYR A 95 -6.33 8.13 -3.33
N MET A 96 -5.87 9.08 -2.52
CA MET A 96 -6.73 10.01 -1.80
C MET A 96 -7.64 10.84 -2.72
N VAL A 97 -7.13 11.26 -3.89
CA VAL A 97 -7.93 11.96 -4.90
C VAL A 97 -9.06 11.08 -5.42
N ALA A 98 -8.77 9.81 -5.74
CA ALA A 98 -9.77 8.86 -6.19
C ALA A 98 -10.84 8.63 -5.12
N LEU A 99 -10.43 8.54 -3.84
CA LEU A 99 -11.35 8.41 -2.71
C LEU A 99 -12.27 9.64 -2.57
N ALA A 100 -11.73 10.85 -2.69
CA ALA A 100 -12.52 12.09 -2.62
C ALA A 100 -13.56 12.18 -3.76
N PHE A 101 -13.17 11.84 -4.99
CA PHE A 101 -14.09 11.77 -6.13
C PHE A 101 -15.17 10.71 -5.94
N MET A 102 -14.81 9.52 -5.46
CA MET A 102 -15.76 8.44 -5.19
C MET A 102 -16.75 8.82 -4.09
N ALA A 103 -16.28 9.39 -2.98
CA ALA A 103 -17.13 9.84 -1.88
C ALA A 103 -18.17 10.87 -2.38
N SER A 104 -17.72 11.87 -3.15
CA SER A 104 -18.59 12.89 -3.75
C SER A 104 -19.66 12.28 -4.66
N ARG A 105 -19.28 11.31 -5.51
CA ARG A 105 -20.22 10.60 -6.40
C ARG A 105 -21.28 9.79 -5.66
N HIS A 106 -21.00 9.38 -4.42
CA HIS A 106 -21.95 8.71 -3.53
C HIS A 106 -22.68 9.66 -2.56
N GLY A 107 -22.57 10.98 -2.76
CA GLY A 107 -23.23 11.98 -1.91
C GLY A 107 -22.59 12.15 -0.53
N LEU A 108 -21.41 11.56 -0.30
CA LEU A 108 -20.64 11.69 0.93
C LEU A 108 -19.78 12.95 0.87
N ARG A 109 -19.68 13.64 2.01
CA ARG A 109 -18.96 14.92 2.19
C ARG A 109 -17.81 14.75 3.18
N GLY A 110 -16.95 15.76 3.36
CA GLY A 110 -15.87 15.75 4.36
C GLY A 110 -14.50 15.27 3.84
N LEU A 111 -14.39 14.95 2.54
CA LEU A 111 -13.13 14.61 1.87
C LEU A 111 -12.72 15.62 0.80
N GLU A 112 -13.36 16.79 0.77
CA GLU A 112 -13.08 17.86 -0.19
C GLU A 112 -11.65 18.39 -0.06
N TRP A 113 -11.10 18.38 1.16
CA TRP A 113 -9.70 18.74 1.45
C TRP A 113 -8.68 17.78 0.82
N ALA A 114 -9.11 16.57 0.46
CA ALA A 114 -8.25 15.48 0.02
C ALA A 114 -8.00 15.48 -1.50
N GLY A 115 -8.75 16.29 -2.27
CA GLY A 115 -8.70 16.36 -3.73
C GLY A 115 -7.38 16.84 -4.36
N ARG A 116 -6.38 17.23 -3.55
CA ARG A 116 -5.03 17.60 -4.01
C ARG A 116 -3.89 16.79 -3.37
N LYS A 117 -4.19 15.73 -2.60
CA LYS A 117 -3.15 14.94 -1.93
C LYS A 117 -2.77 13.69 -2.71
N SER A 118 -1.47 13.50 -2.91
CA SER A 118 -0.86 12.32 -3.55
C SER A 118 -0.68 11.13 -2.60
N ALA A 119 -1.07 11.24 -1.33
CA ALA A 119 -0.90 10.19 -0.33
C ALA A 119 -1.80 8.98 -0.60
N VAL A 120 -1.26 7.80 -0.32
CA VAL A 120 -2.02 6.55 -0.27
C VAL A 120 -2.45 6.31 1.18
N LEU A 121 -3.71 5.96 1.38
CA LEU A 121 -4.27 5.74 2.71
C LEU A 121 -3.80 4.41 3.30
N VAL A 122 -2.88 4.41 4.25
CA VAL A 122 -2.57 3.21 5.05
C VAL A 122 -3.59 3.14 6.18
N ILE A 123 -4.58 2.25 6.04
CA ILE A 123 -5.70 1.99 6.99
C ILE A 123 -6.08 3.26 7.78
N ALA A 124 -6.83 4.18 7.16
CA ALA A 124 -7.73 4.97 7.98
C ALA A 124 -8.98 4.13 8.19
N GLN A 125 -9.23 3.75 9.43
CA GLN A 125 -10.60 3.79 9.91
C GLN A 125 -11.01 5.25 9.76
N ALA A 126 -11.59 5.59 8.62
CA ALA A 126 -12.28 6.85 8.44
C ALA A 126 -13.55 6.76 9.28
N GLY A 127 -13.40 6.81 10.60
CA GLY A 127 -14.41 7.24 11.55
C GLY A 127 -14.68 8.73 11.39
N LEU A 128 -14.72 9.22 10.14
CA LEU A 128 -15.30 10.49 9.80
C LEU A 128 -16.79 10.30 9.97
N LYS A 129 -17.28 10.50 11.20
CA LYS A 129 -18.66 10.91 11.41
C LYS A 129 -18.78 12.27 10.72
N ILE A 130 -19.23 12.23 9.48
CA ILE A 130 -19.69 13.39 8.77
C ILE A 130 -21.00 13.76 9.47
N ASN A 131 -20.93 14.73 10.38
CA ASN A 131 -22.12 15.44 10.87
C ASN A 131 -22.66 16.33 9.74
#